data_AF-A0A975R7C3-F1
#
_entry.id   AF-A0A975R7C3-F1
#
_cell.length_a   1.000
_cell.length_b   1.000
_cell.length_c   1.000
_cell.angle_alpha   90.00
_cell.angle_beta   90.00
_cell.angle_gamma   90.00
#
_symmetry.space_group_name_H-M   'P 1'
#
loop_
_entity.id
_entity.type
_entity.pdbx_description
1 polymer ?
#
loop_
_entity_poly.entity_id
_entity_poly.type
_entity_poly.pdbx_seq_one_letter_code
_entity_poly.pdbx_strand_id
1 'polypeptide(L)'
;MDTPWAVSLALVGVAGTSAVVALAGAAVAGTVEAVRARRPVVVVTRPVLVGCVAGGVLLLVSVAWLPEERAEAASSRPRSVSIAVVQAEVPGDGTDVAAHHREITSTMLLETRRLARTWGAAGPAPDLVVWPENATAVDPATDGTARDALLTAVQVSGAPVLAGSIVDGPTTSTALKQAIVWTS
;
A
#
# COMPACT_ATOMS: atom_id res chain seq x y z
N MET A 1 8.59 -5.79 6.07
CA MET A 1 8.78 -5.11 7.38
C MET A 1 9.38 -6.12 8.31
N ASP A 2 10.69 -6.05 8.48
CA ASP A 2 11.45 -7.09 9.18
C ASP A 2 11.41 -6.78 10.67
N THR A 3 10.27 -7.07 11.29
CA THR A 3 10.05 -6.89 12.72
C THR A 3 9.50 -8.16 13.32
N PRO A 4 9.74 -8.42 14.63
CA PRO A 4 9.19 -9.58 15.33
C PRO A 4 7.65 -9.65 15.31
N TRP A 5 6.99 -8.52 15.00
CA TRP A 5 5.53 -8.37 15.01
C TRP A 5 4.87 -8.62 13.66
N ALA A 6 5.64 -8.88 12.60
CA ALA A 6 5.11 -9.10 11.26
C ALA A 6 4.09 -10.25 11.20
N VAL A 7 4.31 -11.30 12.00
CA VAL A 7 3.39 -12.45 12.12
C VAL A 7 2.08 -12.03 12.79
N SER A 8 2.15 -11.23 13.85
CA SER A 8 0.95 -10.71 14.53
C SER A 8 0.10 -9.85 13.59
N LEU A 9 0.75 -9.05 12.73
CA LEU A 9 0.05 -8.21 11.76
C LEU A 9 -0.81 -9.05 10.80
N ALA A 10 -0.29 -10.19 10.35
CA ALA A 10 -0.99 -11.10 9.45
C ALA A 10 -2.20 -11.80 10.11
N LEU A 11 -2.13 -12.08 11.42
CA LEU A 11 -3.14 -12.85 12.15
C LEU A 11 -4.25 -11.98 12.76
N VAL A 12 -3.87 -10.87 13.38
CA VAL A 12 -4.78 -10.05 14.21
C VAL A 12 -4.89 -8.60 13.72
N GLY A 13 -4.27 -8.29 12.58
CA GLY A 13 -4.26 -6.96 11.98
C GLY A 13 -3.51 -5.93 12.82
N VAL A 14 -3.57 -4.67 12.37
CA VAL A 14 -2.88 -3.56 13.04
C VAL A 14 -3.40 -3.37 14.46
N ALA A 15 -4.73 -3.35 14.64
CA ALA A 15 -5.34 -3.15 15.96
C ALA A 15 -4.96 -4.25 16.96
N GLY A 16 -5.00 -5.52 16.54
CA GLY A 16 -4.61 -6.63 17.41
C GLY A 16 -3.11 -6.64 17.72
N THR A 17 -2.27 -6.32 16.74
CA THR A 17 -0.82 -6.19 16.96
C THR A 17 -0.51 -5.08 17.96
N SER A 18 -1.17 -3.93 17.82
CA SER A 18 -1.06 -2.81 18.77
C SER A 18 -1.50 -3.21 20.18
N ALA A 19 -2.58 -3.99 20.32
CA ALA A 19 -3.02 -4.49 21.62
C ALA A 19 -1.99 -5.44 22.25
N VAL A 20 -1.39 -6.34 21.48
CA VAL A 20 -0.31 -7.23 21.95
C VAL A 20 0.89 -6.42 22.43
N VAL A 21 1.33 -5.42 21.65
CA VAL A 21 2.44 -4.54 22.02
C VAL A 21 2.11 -3.75 23.30
N ALA A 22 0.90 -3.20 23.42
CA ALA A 22 0.47 -2.47 24.60
C ALA A 22 0.42 -3.35 25.85
N LEU A 23 -0.10 -4.59 25.74
CA LEU A 23 -0.15 -5.54 26.85
C LEU A 23 1.26 -5.96 27.30
N ALA A 24 2.18 -6.19 26.37
CA ALA A 24 3.58 -6.49 26.68
C ALA A 24 4.23 -5.29 27.42
N GLY A 25 4.02 -4.06 26.94
CA GLY A 25 4.50 -2.85 27.60
C GLY A 25 3.93 -2.64 29.00
N ALA A 26 2.61 -2.81 29.16
CA ALA A 26 1.92 -2.71 30.45
C ALA A 26 2.42 -3.76 31.45
N ALA A 27 2.71 -4.97 30.96
CA ALA A 27 3.28 -6.02 31.79
C ALA A 27 4.68 -5.67 32.30
N VAL A 28 5.57 -5.20 31.41
CA VAL A 28 6.91 -4.74 31.79
C VAL A 28 6.82 -3.60 32.78
N ALA A 29 5.99 -2.58 32.52
CA ALA A 29 5.80 -1.45 33.43
C ALA A 29 5.30 -1.90 34.82
N GLY A 30 4.30 -2.79 34.85
CA GLY A 30 3.77 -3.36 36.08
C GLY A 30 4.82 -4.13 36.89
N THR A 31 5.71 -4.87 36.22
CA THR A 31 6.83 -5.55 36.90
C THR A 31 7.84 -4.57 37.50
N VAL A 32 8.20 -3.51 36.77
CA VAL A 32 9.14 -2.48 37.24
C VAL A 32 8.58 -1.74 38.48
N GLU A 33 7.31 -1.36 38.45
CA GLU A 33 6.64 -0.70 39.58
C GLU A 33 6.54 -1.62 40.81
N ALA A 34 6.22 -2.90 40.61
CA ALA A 34 6.18 -3.88 41.70
C ALA A 34 7.55 -4.04 42.39
N VAL A 35 8.64 -4.09 41.61
CA VAL A 35 10.02 -4.14 42.11
C VAL A 35 10.37 -2.88 42.89
N ARG A 36 10.06 -1.69 42.34
CA ARG A 36 10.32 -0.39 43.00
C ARG A 36 9.58 -0.26 44.34
N ALA A 37 8.32 -0.69 44.38
CA ALA A 37 7.48 -0.60 45.57
C ALA A 37 7.74 -1.70 46.61
N ARG A 38 8.71 -2.61 46.38
CA ARG A 38 8.99 -3.80 47.21
C ARG A 38 7.75 -4.63 47.54
N ARG A 39 6.72 -4.58 46.69
CA ARG A 39 5.49 -5.36 46.88
C ARG A 39 5.78 -6.81 46.54
N PRO A 40 5.19 -7.79 47.26
CA PRO A 40 5.33 -9.19 46.88
C PRO A 40 4.78 -9.36 45.47
N VAL A 41 5.68 -9.73 44.54
CA VAL A 41 5.44 -9.84 43.10
C VAL A 41 4.14 -10.60 42.81
N VAL A 42 3.81 -11.61 43.62
CA VAL A 42 2.64 -12.51 43.53
C VAL A 42 1.27 -11.80 43.50
N VAL A 43 1.12 -10.63 44.13
CA VAL A 43 -0.19 -9.94 44.24
C VAL A 43 -0.53 -9.11 42.99
N VAL A 44 0.49 -8.52 42.34
CA VAL A 44 0.31 -7.71 41.11
C VAL A 44 0.45 -8.57 39.85
N THR A 45 1.17 -9.69 39.94
CA THR A 45 1.51 -10.50 38.77
C THR A 45 0.42 -11.42 38.28
N ARG A 46 -0.50 -11.94 39.10
CA ARG A 46 -1.46 -12.98 38.63
C ARG A 46 -2.22 -12.66 37.31
N PRO A 47 -2.84 -11.48 37.13
CA PRO A 47 -3.53 -11.17 35.86
C PRO A 47 -2.55 -10.82 34.73
N VAL A 48 -1.42 -10.19 35.06
CA VAL A 48 -0.38 -9.76 34.09
C VAL A 48 0.40 -10.95 33.54
N LEU A 49 0.75 -11.91 34.39
CA LEU A 49 1.48 -13.13 34.07
C LEU A 49 0.58 -14.10 33.28
N VAL A 50 -0.72 -14.18 33.59
CA VAL A 50 -1.68 -14.93 32.77
C VAL A 50 -1.82 -14.31 31.37
N GLY A 51 -1.88 -12.97 31.28
CA GLY A 51 -1.90 -12.27 29.99
C GLY A 51 -0.60 -12.45 29.18
N CYS A 52 0.56 -12.39 29.83
CA CYS A 52 1.87 -12.60 29.18
C CYS A 52 2.11 -14.05 28.78
N VAL A 53 1.67 -15.02 29.58
CA VAL A 53 1.81 -16.43 29.26
C VAL A 53 0.81 -16.81 28.16
N ALA A 54 -0.44 -16.36 28.22
CA ALA A 54 -1.40 -16.60 27.14
C ALA A 54 -0.96 -15.92 25.84
N GLY A 55 -0.53 -14.66 25.89
CA GLY A 55 -0.03 -13.91 24.73
C GLY A 55 1.28 -14.47 24.19
N GLY A 56 2.23 -14.82 25.06
CA GLY A 56 3.52 -15.40 24.71
C GLY A 56 3.41 -16.83 24.17
N VAL A 57 2.50 -17.64 24.69
CA VAL A 57 2.20 -18.97 24.15
C VAL A 57 1.51 -18.86 22.79
N LEU A 58 0.57 -17.92 22.60
CA LEU A 58 -0.01 -17.67 21.27
C LEU A 58 1.07 -17.24 20.26
N LEU A 59 2.02 -16.39 20.69
CA LEU A 59 3.12 -15.90 19.85
C LEU A 59 4.14 -17.01 19.51
N LEU A 60 4.51 -17.83 20.50
CA LEU A 60 5.47 -18.93 20.33
C LEU A 60 4.89 -20.08 19.50
N VAL A 61 3.61 -20.39 19.70
CA VAL A 61 2.89 -21.37 18.87
C VAL A 61 2.74 -20.85 17.43
N SER A 62 2.48 -19.55 17.23
CA SER A 62 2.45 -19.01 15.86
C SER A 62 3.82 -18.98 15.17
N VAL A 63 4.92 -18.78 15.91
CA VAL A 63 6.30 -18.87 15.38
C VAL A 63 6.71 -20.32 15.06
N ALA A 64 6.34 -21.28 15.91
CA ALA A 64 6.73 -22.70 15.75
C ALA A 64 5.88 -23.48 14.72
N TRP A 65 4.69 -22.98 14.36
CA TRP A 65 3.75 -23.64 13.44
C TRP A 65 3.66 -23.00 12.06
N LEU A 66 4.49 -22.00 11.74
CA LEU A 66 4.60 -21.51 10.37
C LEU A 66 5.45 -22.50 9.58
N PRO A 67 4.89 -23.23 8.59
CA PRO A 67 5.71 -23.97 7.66
C PRO A 67 6.65 -22.96 7.00
N GLU A 68 7.95 -23.24 7.01
CA GLU A 68 8.99 -22.46 6.34
C GLU A 68 8.79 -22.42 4.80
N GLU A 69 7.75 -23.07 4.30
CA GLU A 69 7.40 -23.17 2.89
C GLU A 69 5.94 -22.80 2.64
N ARG A 70 5.68 -21.51 2.38
CA ARG A 70 4.61 -21.09 1.45
C ARG A 70 5.17 -20.32 0.26
N ALA A 71 6.42 -20.61 -0.10
CA ALA A 71 6.99 -20.11 -1.33
C ALA A 71 6.43 -20.84 -2.57
N GLU A 72 6.22 -22.16 -2.56
CA GLU A 72 6.04 -22.87 -3.84
C GLU A 72 5.20 -24.15 -3.75
N ALA A 73 3.88 -24.07 -3.52
CA ALA A 73 3.02 -25.25 -3.71
C ALA A 73 1.54 -24.92 -3.96
N ALA A 74 1.23 -24.37 -5.14
CA ALA A 74 -0.06 -24.58 -5.81
C ALA A 74 0.09 -24.44 -7.34
N SER A 75 0.82 -25.40 -7.94
CA SER A 75 0.50 -26.03 -9.24
C SER A 75 -0.09 -25.19 -10.39
N SER A 76 0.43 -23.99 -10.59
CA SER A 76 0.45 -23.27 -11.86
C SER A 76 1.74 -22.46 -11.81
N ARG A 77 2.50 -22.33 -12.91
CA ARG A 77 3.55 -21.29 -12.94
C ARG A 77 2.90 -20.01 -12.38
N PRO A 78 3.47 -19.32 -11.37
CA PRO A 78 2.93 -18.03 -10.97
C PRO A 78 2.82 -17.23 -12.26
N ARG A 79 1.59 -16.87 -12.64
CA ARG A 79 1.36 -16.04 -13.82
C ARG A 79 1.97 -14.70 -13.44
N SER A 80 3.23 -14.51 -13.81
CA SER A 80 3.95 -13.27 -13.56
C SER A 80 3.30 -12.20 -14.42
N VAL A 81 2.81 -11.15 -13.77
CA VAL A 81 2.26 -9.97 -14.44
C VAL A 81 3.31 -8.87 -14.32
N SER A 82 3.70 -8.29 -15.45
CA SER A 82 4.60 -7.14 -15.49
C SER A 82 3.79 -5.86 -15.33
N ILE A 83 4.07 -5.10 -14.26
CA ILE A 83 3.38 -3.83 -13.98
C ILE A 83 4.38 -2.69 -14.09
N ALA A 84 4.08 -1.71 -14.94
CA ALA A 84 4.82 -0.46 -15.05
C ALA A 84 4.18 0.60 -14.17
N VAL A 85 4.88 1.04 -13.12
CA VAL A 85 4.44 2.19 -12.30
C VAL A 85 5.15 3.43 -12.81
N VAL A 86 4.37 4.43 -13.22
CA VAL A 86 4.88 5.71 -13.72
C VAL A 86 4.70 6.75 -12.62
N GLN A 87 5.74 7.54 -12.34
CA GLN A 87 5.67 8.61 -11.36
C GLN A 87 6.24 9.87 -12.00
N ALA A 88 5.37 10.85 -12.24
CA ALA A 88 5.78 12.18 -12.68
C ALA A 88 6.18 13.05 -11.49
N GLU A 89 7.07 14.00 -11.76
CA GLU A 89 7.32 15.11 -10.85
C GLU A 89 6.09 16.02 -10.79
N VAL A 90 5.80 16.55 -9.60
CA VAL A 90 4.70 17.50 -9.38
C VAL A 90 5.31 18.89 -9.24
N PRO A 91 4.81 19.91 -9.97
CA PRO A 91 5.33 21.27 -9.86
C PRO A 91 5.25 21.85 -8.43
N GLY A 92 6.22 22.70 -8.09
CA GLY A 92 6.25 23.42 -6.81
C GLY A 92 6.51 22.50 -5.61
N ASP A 93 5.78 22.72 -4.52
CA ASP A 93 5.83 21.90 -3.30
C ASP A 93 4.81 20.74 -3.32
N GLY A 94 4.09 20.56 -4.42
CA GLY A 94 3.09 19.51 -4.60
C GLY A 94 1.73 19.79 -3.93
N THR A 95 1.49 21.00 -3.41
CA THR A 95 0.23 21.32 -2.72
C THR A 95 -0.88 21.79 -3.67
N ASP A 96 -0.54 22.30 -4.86
CA ASP A 96 -1.50 22.83 -5.83
C ASP A 96 -1.57 22.01 -7.12
N VAL A 97 -1.95 20.75 -6.95
CA VAL A 97 -2.09 19.77 -8.03
C VAL A 97 -3.19 20.16 -9.02
N ALA A 98 -4.26 20.83 -8.56
CA ALA A 98 -5.37 21.25 -9.41
C ALA A 98 -4.96 22.37 -10.38
N ALA A 99 -4.19 23.36 -9.92
CA ALA A 99 -3.69 24.42 -10.81
C ALA A 99 -2.77 23.88 -11.91
N HIS A 100 -2.01 22.82 -11.63
CA HIS A 100 -1.03 22.25 -12.55
C HIS A 100 -1.51 20.95 -13.24
N HIS A 101 -2.82 20.66 -13.22
CA HIS A 101 -3.37 19.39 -13.71
C HIS A 101 -2.91 19.02 -15.13
N ARG A 102 -2.80 20.01 -16.03
CA ARG A 102 -2.32 19.80 -17.42
C ARG A 102 -0.87 19.38 -17.47
N GLU A 103 -0.02 20.10 -16.75
CA GLU A 103 1.41 19.85 -16.70
C GLU A 103 1.69 18.45 -16.13
N ILE A 104 1.04 18.11 -15.02
CA ILE A 104 1.15 16.79 -14.38
C ILE A 104 0.72 15.67 -15.33
N THR A 105 -0.47 15.79 -15.94
CA THR A 105 -0.98 14.79 -16.89
C THR A 105 -0.06 14.63 -18.11
N SER A 106 0.45 15.75 -18.65
CA SER A 106 1.37 15.72 -19.79
C SER A 106 2.72 15.09 -19.43
N THR A 107 3.20 15.30 -18.20
CA THR A 107 4.43 14.71 -17.69
C THR A 107 4.27 13.21 -17.48
N MET A 108 3.13 12.76 -16.96
CA MET A 108 2.79 11.33 -16.87
C MET A 108 2.84 10.64 -18.24
N LEU A 109 2.30 11.27 -19.28
CA LEU A 109 2.38 10.76 -20.65
C LEU A 109 3.82 10.75 -21.18
N LEU A 110 4.60 11.80 -20.91
CA LEU A 110 6.00 11.87 -21.32
C LEU A 110 6.83 10.74 -20.69
N GLU A 111 6.66 10.49 -19.40
CA GLU A 111 7.36 9.41 -18.70
C GLU A 111 6.90 8.03 -19.17
N THR A 112 5.62 7.86 -19.48
CA THR A 112 5.11 6.64 -20.11
C THR A 112 5.78 6.38 -21.47
N ARG A 113 5.93 7.42 -22.30
CA ARG A 113 6.65 7.32 -23.59
C ARG A 113 8.13 7.02 -23.40
N ARG A 114 8.77 7.59 -22.39
CA ARG A 114 10.18 7.29 -22.05
C ARG A 114 10.34 5.84 -21.67
N LEU A 115 9.46 5.33 -20.80
CA LEU A 115 9.45 3.94 -20.38
C LEU A 115 9.18 2.98 -21.54
N ALA A 116 8.22 3.28 -22.42
CA ALA A 116 7.91 2.45 -23.58
C ALA A 116 9.12 2.22 -24.51
N ARG A 117 10.02 3.20 -24.60
CA ARG A 117 11.26 3.08 -25.40
C ARG A 117 12.31 2.16 -24.80
N THR A 118 12.25 1.84 -23.51
CA THR A 118 13.25 0.97 -22.87
C THR A 118 12.86 -0.51 -22.94
N TRP A 119 11.64 -0.83 -23.37
CA TRP A 119 11.20 -2.22 -23.51
C TRP A 119 12.05 -2.99 -24.52
N GLY A 120 12.22 -4.28 -24.26
CA GLY A 120 13.22 -5.12 -24.90
C GLY A 120 14.60 -5.01 -24.25
N ALA A 121 15.11 -3.78 -24.04
CA ALA A 121 16.42 -3.57 -23.41
C ALA A 121 16.39 -3.70 -21.88
N ALA A 122 15.33 -3.16 -21.24
CA ALA A 122 15.15 -3.14 -19.79
C ALA A 122 14.15 -4.20 -19.27
N GLY A 123 13.46 -4.90 -20.16
CA GLY A 123 12.44 -5.89 -19.82
C GLY A 123 11.32 -5.97 -20.87
N PRO A 124 10.40 -6.96 -20.76
CA PRO A 124 9.24 -7.05 -21.64
C PRO A 124 8.30 -5.86 -21.46
N ALA A 125 7.44 -5.61 -22.45
CA ALA A 125 6.33 -4.68 -22.30
C ALA A 125 5.45 -5.10 -21.10
N PRO A 126 4.91 -4.13 -20.34
CA PRO A 126 4.06 -4.41 -19.19
C PRO A 126 2.69 -4.94 -19.64
N ASP A 127 2.05 -5.69 -18.76
CA ASP A 127 0.65 -6.10 -18.89
C ASP A 127 -0.31 -5.02 -18.37
N LEU A 128 0.19 -4.09 -17.54
CA LEU A 128 -0.56 -2.97 -16.97
C LEU A 128 0.38 -1.78 -16.71
N VAL A 129 -0.08 -0.58 -17.05
CA VAL A 129 0.54 0.68 -16.64
C VAL A 129 -0.27 1.30 -15.50
N VAL A 130 0.38 1.75 -14.44
CA VAL A 130 -0.24 2.41 -13.29
C VAL A 130 0.26 3.84 -13.20
N TRP A 131 -0.69 4.77 -13.27
CA TRP A 131 -0.52 6.18 -12.99
C TRP A 131 -1.04 6.47 -11.56
N PRO A 132 -0.35 7.33 -10.78
CA PRO A 132 -0.61 7.50 -9.36
C PRO A 132 -1.90 8.29 -9.12
N GLU A 133 -2.18 8.56 -7.85
CA GLU A 133 -3.26 9.45 -7.46
C GLU A 133 -3.11 10.84 -8.11
N ASN A 134 -4.23 11.40 -8.59
CA ASN A 134 -4.30 12.70 -9.25
C ASN A 134 -3.46 12.82 -10.53
N ALA A 135 -3.12 11.69 -11.17
CA ALA A 135 -2.49 11.68 -12.49
C ALA A 135 -3.33 12.40 -13.54
N THR A 136 -4.66 12.39 -13.37
CA THR A 136 -5.55 13.39 -13.97
C THR A 136 -6.28 14.12 -12.86
N ALA A 137 -5.86 15.34 -12.56
CA ALA A 137 -6.49 16.17 -11.53
C ALA A 137 -7.76 16.90 -12.00
N VAL A 138 -8.33 16.43 -13.11
CA VAL A 138 -9.64 16.79 -13.69
C VAL A 138 -10.31 15.52 -14.19
N ASP A 139 -11.64 15.57 -14.36
CA ASP A 139 -12.41 14.42 -14.84
C ASP A 139 -12.09 14.07 -16.30
N PRO A 140 -11.43 12.94 -16.58
CA PRO A 140 -11.11 12.52 -17.94
C PRO A 140 -12.33 12.09 -18.75
N ALA A 141 -13.51 11.92 -18.16
CA ALA A 141 -14.78 11.67 -18.84
C ALA A 141 -15.44 12.96 -19.38
N THR A 142 -15.07 14.13 -18.86
CA THR A 142 -15.53 15.44 -19.37
C THR A 142 -14.41 16.24 -20.03
N ASP A 143 -13.16 16.01 -19.62
CA ASP A 143 -11.98 16.68 -20.14
C ASP A 143 -11.31 15.89 -21.28
N GLY A 144 -11.42 16.41 -22.51
CA GLY A 144 -10.88 15.77 -23.71
C GLY A 144 -9.36 15.64 -23.72
N THR A 145 -8.63 16.62 -23.21
CA THR A 145 -7.15 16.60 -23.20
C THR A 145 -6.61 15.56 -22.22
N ALA A 146 -7.24 15.40 -21.05
CA ALA A 146 -6.88 14.35 -20.09
C ALA A 146 -7.19 12.96 -20.65
N ARG A 147 -8.35 12.82 -21.30
CA ARG A 147 -8.72 11.59 -22.01
C ARG A 147 -7.72 11.22 -23.09
N ASP A 148 -7.37 12.17 -23.95
CA ASP A 148 -6.45 11.94 -25.07
C ASP A 148 -5.07 11.52 -24.57
N ALA A 149 -4.60 12.11 -23.45
CA ALA A 149 -3.37 11.70 -22.83
C ALA A 149 -3.41 10.24 -22.33
N LEU A 150 -4.51 9.83 -21.69
CA LEU A 150 -4.70 8.44 -21.23
C LEU A 150 -4.80 7.46 -22.40
N LEU A 151 -5.60 7.76 -23.42
CA LEU A 151 -5.73 6.93 -24.61
C LEU A 151 -4.40 6.83 -25.38
N THR A 152 -3.65 7.92 -25.47
CA THR A 152 -2.30 7.90 -26.05
C THR A 152 -1.35 7.05 -25.20
N ALA A 153 -1.47 7.10 -23.88
CA ALA A 153 -0.67 6.26 -22.99
C ALA A 153 -0.99 4.77 -23.20
N VAL A 154 -2.26 4.40 -23.35
CA VAL A 154 -2.66 3.02 -23.71
C VAL A 154 -2.06 2.62 -25.05
N GLN A 155 -2.16 3.47 -26.08
CA GLN A 155 -1.62 3.18 -27.41
C GLN A 155 -0.10 3.01 -27.43
N VAL A 156 0.64 3.94 -26.80
CA VAL A 156 2.10 3.89 -26.73
C VAL A 156 2.57 2.71 -25.91
N SER A 157 1.83 2.38 -24.85
CA SER A 157 2.21 1.28 -23.97
C SER A 157 1.79 -0.10 -24.48
N GLY A 158 0.80 -0.18 -25.38
CA GLY A 158 0.21 -1.45 -25.78
C GLY A 158 -0.48 -2.20 -24.63
N ALA A 159 -0.73 -1.55 -23.50
CA ALA A 159 -1.28 -2.13 -22.29
C ALA A 159 -2.38 -1.22 -21.69
N PRO A 160 -3.32 -1.78 -20.92
CA PRO A 160 -4.27 -0.97 -20.15
C PRO A 160 -3.57 0.00 -19.21
N VAL A 161 -4.17 1.18 -19.00
CA VAL A 161 -3.68 2.18 -18.06
C VAL A 161 -4.68 2.31 -16.91
N LEU A 162 -4.25 2.00 -15.68
CA LEU A 162 -4.97 2.35 -14.46
C LEU A 162 -4.49 3.72 -13.99
N ALA A 163 -5.40 4.69 -13.94
CA ALA A 163 -5.08 6.05 -13.53
C ALA A 163 -5.88 6.47 -12.30
N GLY A 164 -5.18 7.08 -11.33
CA GLY A 164 -5.82 7.82 -10.26
C GLY A 164 -6.34 9.16 -10.78
N SER A 165 -7.65 9.30 -10.82
CA SER A 165 -8.35 10.43 -11.43
C SER A 165 -9.27 11.12 -10.42
N ILE A 166 -9.35 12.45 -10.53
CA ILE A 166 -10.49 13.21 -10.01
C ILE A 166 -11.64 13.03 -10.98
N VAL A 167 -12.84 12.76 -10.48
CA VAL A 167 -14.07 12.56 -11.26
C VAL A 167 -15.16 13.47 -10.71
N ASP A 168 -16.02 14.00 -11.57
CA ASP A 168 -17.13 14.85 -11.16
C ASP A 168 -18.10 14.06 -10.27
N GLY A 169 -18.51 14.66 -9.15
CA GLY A 169 -19.43 14.07 -8.19
C GLY A 169 -20.91 14.31 -8.54
N PRO A 170 -21.84 13.83 -7.69
CA PRO A 170 -23.28 14.01 -7.91
C PRO A 170 -23.75 15.47 -7.97
N THR A 171 -22.96 16.40 -7.43
CA THR A 171 -23.22 17.84 -7.47
C THR A 171 -22.02 18.60 -8.03
N THR A 172 -22.25 19.83 -8.51
CA THR A 172 -21.23 20.72 -9.08
C THR A 172 -20.15 21.18 -8.09
N SER A 173 -20.32 20.91 -6.80
CA SER A 173 -19.37 21.23 -5.74
C SER A 173 -18.66 20.00 -5.17
N THR A 174 -18.91 18.83 -5.74
CA THR A 174 -18.34 17.55 -5.27
C THR A 174 -17.48 16.92 -6.33
N ALA A 175 -16.40 16.28 -5.90
CA ALA A 175 -15.54 15.48 -6.74
C ALA A 175 -15.13 14.20 -6.00
N LEU A 176 -14.85 13.15 -6.76
CA LEU A 176 -14.45 11.84 -6.26
C LEU A 176 -13.02 11.54 -6.67
N LYS A 177 -12.28 10.85 -5.80
CA LYS A 177 -11.00 10.24 -6.15
C LYS A 177 -11.26 8.78 -6.52
N GLN A 178 -10.93 8.41 -7.75
CA GLN A 178 -11.17 7.08 -8.27
C GLN A 178 -9.94 6.54 -9.02
N ALA A 179 -9.82 5.22 -9.07
CA ALA A 179 -8.89 4.55 -9.98
C ALA A 179 -9.70 4.03 -11.17
N ILE A 180 -9.40 4.50 -12.38
CA ILE A 180 -10.11 4.14 -13.61
C ILE A 180 -9.16 3.40 -14.55
N VAL A 181 -9.64 2.31 -15.16
CA VAL A 181 -8.88 1.53 -16.14
C VAL A 181 -9.30 1.90 -17.56
N TRP A 182 -8.33 2.21 -18.41
CA TRP A 182 -8.50 2.60 -19.82
C TRP A 182 -7.91 1.54 -20.75
N THR A 183 -8.63 1.13 -21.80
CA THR A 183 -8.33 -0.12 -22.56
C THR A 183 -8.36 -0.03 -24.09
N SER A 184 -8.31 1.15 -24.71
CA SER A 184 -8.44 1.46 -26.17
C SER A 184 -9.84 1.81 -26.62
#